data_AF-A0A1J6IVT6-F1
#
_entry.id   AF-A0A1J6IVT6-F1
#
_cell.length_a   1.000
_cell.length_b   1.000
_cell.length_c   1.000
_cell.angle_alpha   90.00
_cell.angle_beta   90.00
_cell.angle_gamma   90.00
#
_symmetry.space_group_name_H-M   'P 1'
#
loop_
_entity.id
_entity.type
_entity.pdbx_description
1 polymer ?
#
loop_
_entity_poly.entity_id
_entity_poly.type
_entity_poly.pdbx_seq_one_letter_code
_entity_poly.pdbx_strand_id
1 'polypeptide(L)'
;MGCLPGFRTMFPEIDNSRKIKCHKGLNLFATLHNDHLWQALEELRLKYPEVEIIYADYFKAFMAVLRNYAFLGFKTETLMKVCCGSTGSGPFNFDPLRQCGEKGAVACSDRASHIQWDGFRLTPEASNNMIDTLLSKKGFVFPEFKFERDHGAAAAKRHHHSKVYGRFRDGLRHLLELHANSVVDY
;
A
#
# COMPACT_ATOMS: atom_id res chain seq x y z
N MET A 1 -5.80 -2.24 -5.73
CA MET A 1 -6.92 -2.20 -6.69
C MET A 1 -7.64 -3.55 -6.78
N GLY A 2 -7.19 -4.59 -7.48
CA GLY A 2 -7.97 -5.84 -7.60
C GLY A 2 -8.04 -6.73 -6.36
N CYS A 3 -7.17 -6.53 -5.36
CA CYS A 3 -7.19 -7.30 -4.10
C CYS A 3 -7.99 -6.64 -2.97
N LEU A 4 -8.57 -5.46 -3.19
CA LEU A 4 -9.36 -4.79 -2.15
C LEU A 4 -10.73 -5.48 -2.02
N PRO A 5 -11.20 -5.81 -0.81
CA PRO A 5 -12.49 -6.45 -0.61
C PRO A 5 -13.65 -5.71 -1.27
N GLY A 6 -13.68 -4.38 -1.18
CA GLY A 6 -14.74 -3.57 -1.77
C GLY A 6 -14.86 -3.76 -3.28
N PHE A 7 -13.73 -3.69 -3.99
CA PHE A 7 -13.72 -3.95 -5.42
C PHE A 7 -14.07 -5.39 -5.79
N ARG A 8 -13.72 -6.36 -4.95
CA ARG A 8 -14.08 -7.76 -5.20
C ARG A 8 -15.55 -8.06 -4.95
N THR A 9 -16.19 -7.35 -4.03
CA THR A 9 -17.64 -7.43 -3.81
C THR A 9 -18.40 -6.74 -4.95
N MET A 10 -17.94 -5.57 -5.41
CA MET A 10 -18.60 -4.83 -6.50
C MET A 10 -18.38 -5.44 -7.89
N PHE A 11 -17.23 -6.07 -8.11
CA PHE A 11 -16.83 -6.66 -9.38
C PHE A 11 -16.45 -8.13 -9.19
N PRO A 12 -17.43 -9.02 -8.95
CA PRO A 12 -17.18 -10.45 -8.77
C PRO A 12 -16.70 -11.09 -10.07
N GLU A 13 -15.63 -11.90 -10.01
CA GLU A 13 -15.20 -12.72 -11.15
C GLU A 13 -15.93 -14.07 -11.14
N ILE A 14 -16.35 -14.53 -12.33
CA ILE A 14 -16.93 -15.87 -12.55
C ILE A 14 -15.77 -16.90 -12.57
N ASP A 15 -15.09 -17.11 -11.45
CA ASP A 15 -14.10 -18.17 -11.27
C ASP A 15 -14.56 -19.09 -10.13
N ASN A 16 -14.98 -20.32 -10.47
CA ASN A 16 -15.43 -21.36 -9.55
C ASN A 16 -14.30 -21.98 -8.70
N SER A 17 -13.06 -21.52 -8.84
CA SER A 17 -11.99 -21.99 -7.97
C SER A 17 -12.16 -21.43 -6.54
N ARG A 18 -12.23 -22.32 -5.54
CA ARG A 18 -12.31 -21.99 -4.10
C ARG A 18 -11.09 -21.21 -3.56
N LYS A 19 -10.15 -20.83 -4.43
CA LYS A 19 -8.97 -20.04 -4.07
C LYS A 19 -9.36 -18.57 -4.14
N ILE A 20 -9.32 -17.90 -2.99
CA ILE A 20 -9.53 -16.45 -2.92
C ILE A 20 -8.40 -15.75 -3.70
N LYS A 21 -8.72 -15.18 -4.87
CA LYS A 21 -7.77 -14.48 -5.75
C LYS A 21 -8.19 -13.01 -5.95
N CYS A 22 -7.21 -12.14 -6.15
CA CYS A 22 -7.46 -10.76 -6.58
C CYS A 22 -8.09 -10.71 -7.97
N HIS A 23 -8.92 -9.69 -8.22
CA HIS A 23 -9.54 -9.46 -9.53
C HIS A 23 -8.46 -9.12 -10.57
N LYS A 24 -8.38 -9.93 -11.63
CA LYS A 24 -7.34 -9.84 -12.67
C LYS A 24 -7.47 -8.57 -13.50
N GLY A 25 -8.68 -8.23 -13.96
CA GLY A 25 -8.93 -7.05 -14.78
C GLY A 25 -8.54 -5.76 -14.06
N LEU A 26 -8.92 -5.61 -12.79
CA LEU A 26 -8.56 -4.43 -11.98
C LEU A 26 -7.07 -4.37 -11.65
N ASN A 27 -6.40 -5.51 -11.47
CA ASN A 27 -4.95 -5.55 -11.31
C ASN A 27 -4.22 -5.20 -12.61
N LEU A 28 -4.71 -5.66 -13.77
CA LEU A 28 -4.17 -5.28 -15.08
C LEU A 28 -4.32 -3.77 -15.31
N PHE A 29 -5.49 -3.22 -15.02
CA PHE A 29 -5.73 -1.78 -15.08
C PHE A 29 -4.72 -0.99 -14.23
N ALA A 30 -4.49 -1.41 -12.97
CA ALA A 30 -3.54 -0.74 -12.09
C ALA A 30 -2.10 -0.81 -12.63
N THR A 31 -1.69 -1.95 -13.18
CA THR A 31 -0.37 -2.09 -13.81
C THR A 31 -0.21 -1.15 -15.01
N LEU A 32 -1.17 -1.15 -15.94
CA LEU A 32 -1.11 -0.29 -17.14
C LEU A 32 -1.11 1.19 -16.77
N HIS A 33 -1.94 1.58 -15.80
CA HIS A 33 -1.95 2.94 -15.28
C HIS A 33 -0.58 3.34 -14.71
N ASN A 34 0.02 2.48 -13.89
CA ASN A 34 1.32 2.74 -13.27
C ASN A 34 2.45 2.78 -14.31
N ASP A 35 2.39 1.99 -15.37
CA ASP A 35 3.38 2.02 -16.46
C ASP A 35 3.31 3.35 -17.24
N HIS A 36 2.11 3.84 -17.55
CA HIS A 36 1.95 5.16 -18.19
C HIS A 36 2.32 6.31 -17.26
N LEU A 37 1.97 6.21 -15.97
CA LEU A 37 2.38 7.19 -14.96
C LEU A 37 3.91 7.27 -14.88
N TRP A 38 4.59 6.12 -14.87
CA TRP A 38 6.05 6.06 -14.86
C TRP A 38 6.66 6.79 -16.06
N GLN A 39 6.16 6.54 -17.28
CA GLN A 39 6.63 7.22 -18.49
C GLN A 39 6.46 8.74 -18.41
N ALA A 40 5.29 9.21 -17.98
CA ALA A 40 5.03 10.64 -17.81
C ALA A 40 5.96 11.28 -16.77
N LEU A 41 6.26 10.58 -15.67
CA LEU A 41 7.20 11.06 -14.66
C LEU A 41 8.63 11.13 -15.18
N GLU A 42 9.06 10.20 -16.03
CA GLU A 42 10.38 10.26 -16.69
C GLU A 42 10.48 11.48 -17.63
N GLU A 43 9.43 11.77 -18.41
CA GLU A 43 9.40 12.97 -19.26
C GLU A 43 9.48 14.26 -18.42
N LEU A 44 8.79 14.31 -17.28
CA LEU A 44 8.85 15.45 -16.37
C LEU A 44 10.23 15.62 -15.75
N ARG A 45 10.91 14.52 -15.38
CA ARG A 45 12.29 14.56 -14.86
C ARG A 45 13.27 15.13 -15.89
N LEU A 46 13.09 14.80 -17.17
CA LEU A 46 13.90 15.36 -18.26
C LEU A 46 13.61 16.85 -18.48
N LYS A 47 12.35 17.26 -18.34
CA LYS A 47 11.92 18.64 -18.56
C LYS A 47 12.32 19.59 -17.43
N TYR A 48 12.35 19.11 -16.18
CA TYR A 48 12.62 19.91 -14.98
C TYR A 48 13.78 19.29 -14.17
N PRO A 49 15.03 19.35 -14.65
CA PRO A 49 16.18 18.72 -14.00
C PRO A 49 16.52 19.30 -12.61
N GLU A 50 15.99 20.49 -12.29
CA GLU A 50 16.11 21.13 -10.99
C GLU A 50 15.10 20.64 -9.95
N VAL A 51 14.05 19.93 -10.38
CA VAL A 51 13.00 19.38 -9.51
C VAL A 51 13.25 17.91 -9.28
N GLU A 52 13.26 17.52 -8.01
CA GLU A 52 13.32 16.11 -7.69
C GLU A 52 11.93 15.46 -7.70
N ILE A 53 11.72 14.56 -8.66
CA ILE A 53 10.46 13.83 -8.82
C ILE A 53 10.66 12.38 -8.40
N ILE A 54 9.96 11.97 -7.33
CA ILE A 54 10.03 10.62 -6.77
C ILE A 54 8.71 9.89 -7.06
N TYR A 55 8.80 8.66 -7.54
CA TYR A 55 7.67 7.76 -7.74
C TYR A 55 7.71 6.65 -6.68
N ALA A 56 6.58 6.45 -6.00
CA ALA A 56 6.40 5.37 -5.03
C ALA A 56 5.41 4.36 -5.60
N ASP A 57 5.87 3.16 -5.94
CA ASP A 57 5.05 2.08 -6.51
C ASP A 57 4.22 1.38 -5.42
N TYR A 58 3.17 2.09 -5.00
CA TYR A 58 2.23 1.61 -4.00
C TYR A 58 1.59 0.27 -4.39
N PHE A 59 1.30 0.06 -5.68
CA PHE A 59 0.67 -1.17 -6.12
C PHE A 59 1.58 -2.37 -5.88
N LYS A 60 2.84 -2.32 -6.34
CA LYS A 60 3.78 -3.42 -6.15
C LYS A 60 4.14 -3.63 -4.69
N ALA A 61 4.29 -2.57 -3.90
CA ALA A 61 4.53 -2.68 -2.47
C ALA A 61 3.34 -3.35 -1.75
N PHE A 62 2.10 -2.98 -2.07
CA PHE A 62 0.91 -3.62 -1.49
C PHE A 62 0.81 -5.10 -1.88
N MET A 63 1.13 -5.43 -3.13
CA MET A 63 1.21 -6.83 -3.57
C MET A 63 2.31 -7.61 -2.84
N ALA A 64 3.42 -6.97 -2.47
CA ALA A 64 4.47 -7.59 -1.67
C ALA A 64 4.01 -7.84 -0.22
N VAL A 65 3.29 -6.91 0.41
CA VAL A 65 2.66 -7.12 1.73
C VAL A 65 1.71 -8.32 1.67
N LEU A 66 0.82 -8.37 0.68
CA LEU A 66 -0.12 -9.49 0.51
C LEU A 66 0.57 -10.84 0.30
N ARG A 67 1.71 -10.88 -0.41
CA ARG A 67 2.47 -12.13 -0.62
C ARG A 67 3.19 -12.60 0.65
N ASN A 68 3.61 -11.66 1.50
CA ASN A 68 4.38 -11.94 2.71
C ASN A 68 3.52 -11.91 3.98
N TYR A 69 2.19 -11.89 3.85
CA TYR A 69 1.26 -11.64 4.96
C TYR A 69 1.54 -12.47 6.22
N ALA A 70 1.82 -13.77 6.07
CA ALA A 70 2.08 -14.67 7.19
C ALA A 70 3.38 -14.33 7.94
N PHE A 71 4.42 -13.91 7.20
CA PHE A 71 5.68 -13.45 7.80
C PHE A 71 5.50 -12.13 8.55
N LEU A 72 4.58 -11.28 8.09
CA LEU A 72 4.23 -10.00 8.71
C LEU A 72 3.21 -10.16 9.85
N GLY A 73 2.83 -11.39 10.22
CA GLY A 73 1.93 -11.66 11.35
C GLY A 73 0.43 -11.66 11.03
N PHE A 74 0.04 -11.46 9.76
CA PHE A 74 -1.37 -11.51 9.35
C PHE A 74 -1.85 -12.96 9.19
N LYS A 75 -3.14 -13.18 9.46
CA LYS A 75 -3.76 -14.52 9.42
C LYS A 75 -4.35 -14.81 8.03
N THR A 76 -4.26 -16.07 7.60
CA THR A 76 -4.80 -16.53 6.30
C THR A 76 -6.32 -16.35 6.25
N GLU A 77 -6.99 -16.57 7.38
CA GLU A 77 -8.44 -16.57 7.54
C GLU A 77 -9.07 -15.18 7.42
N THR A 78 -8.27 -14.14 7.63
CA THR A 78 -8.63 -12.72 7.66
C THR A 78 -8.01 -11.93 6.50
N LEU A 79 -7.08 -12.53 5.75
CA LEU A 79 -6.29 -11.90 4.69
C LEU A 79 -7.12 -11.06 3.70
N MET A 80 -8.31 -11.56 3.36
CA MET A 80 -9.22 -10.94 2.40
C MET A 80 -10.54 -10.52 3.04
N LYS A 81 -10.61 -10.43 4.37
CA LYS A 81 -11.79 -9.94 5.09
C LYS A 81 -11.51 -8.53 5.62
N VAL A 82 -12.53 -7.69 5.62
CA VAL A 82 -12.46 -6.39 6.30
C VAL A 82 -12.62 -6.59 7.81
N CYS A 83 -11.87 -5.82 8.60
CA CYS A 83 -12.02 -5.84 10.05
C CYS A 83 -13.29 -5.10 10.47
N CYS A 84 -13.54 -3.93 9.89
CA CYS A 84 -14.74 -3.15 10.10
C CYS A 84 -15.65 -3.27 8.87
N GLY A 85 -16.89 -3.67 9.10
CA GLY A 85 -17.87 -3.91 8.05
C GLY A 85 -19.03 -4.72 8.60
N SER A 86 -19.64 -5.54 7.74
CA SER A 86 -20.78 -6.37 8.13
C SER A 86 -20.33 -7.80 8.36
N THR A 87 -19.83 -8.09 9.57
CA THR A 87 -19.35 -9.43 9.94
C THR A 87 -20.42 -10.49 9.68
N GLY A 88 -20.07 -11.56 8.95
CA GLY A 88 -21.00 -12.65 8.63
C GLY A 88 -22.02 -12.32 7.52
N SER A 89 -21.97 -11.12 6.94
CA SER A 89 -22.82 -10.72 5.82
C SER A 89 -21.99 -10.62 4.54
N GLY A 90 -22.32 -11.45 3.55
CA GLY A 90 -21.68 -11.43 2.24
C GLY A 90 -20.21 -11.90 2.21
N PRO A 91 -19.57 -11.86 1.04
CA PRO A 91 -18.15 -12.20 0.91
C PRO A 91 -17.28 -11.13 1.60
N PHE A 92 -16.15 -11.56 2.16
CA PHE A 92 -15.12 -10.68 2.73
C PHE A 92 -15.55 -9.82 3.94
N ASN A 93 -16.69 -10.10 4.57
CA ASN A 93 -17.32 -9.26 5.61
C ASN A 93 -17.65 -7.83 5.15
N PHE A 94 -17.74 -7.60 3.83
CA PHE A 94 -17.96 -6.27 3.28
C PHE A 94 -19.33 -6.18 2.62
N ASP A 95 -20.12 -5.18 3.04
CA ASP A 95 -21.41 -4.82 2.47
C ASP A 95 -21.33 -3.36 1.98
N PRO A 96 -21.49 -3.09 0.67
CA PRO A 96 -21.40 -1.73 0.14
C PRO A 96 -22.49 -0.79 0.67
N LEU A 97 -23.57 -1.33 1.24
CA LEU A 97 -24.69 -0.59 1.84
C LEU A 97 -24.56 -0.40 3.37
N ARG A 98 -23.51 -0.96 3.99
CA ARG A 98 -23.24 -0.90 5.43
C ARG A 98 -21.74 -0.75 5.68
N GLN A 99 -21.25 0.44 5.41
CA GLN A 99 -19.85 0.81 5.55
C GLN A 99 -19.50 1.17 7.01
N CYS A 100 -18.21 1.20 7.33
CA CYS A 100 -17.74 1.65 8.64
C CYS A 100 -18.26 3.05 8.98
N GLY A 101 -18.72 3.22 10.22
CA GLY A 101 -19.41 4.42 10.67
C GLY A 101 -20.93 4.42 10.43
N GLU A 102 -21.46 3.48 9.63
CA GLU A 102 -22.90 3.33 9.42
C GLU A 102 -23.55 2.35 10.41
N LYS A 103 -24.86 2.51 10.61
CA LYS A 103 -25.64 1.65 11.52
C LYS A 103 -25.56 0.19 11.08
N GLY A 104 -25.04 -0.66 11.97
CA GLY A 104 -24.93 -2.10 11.75
C GLY A 104 -23.58 -2.56 11.25
N ALA A 105 -22.65 -1.66 10.93
CA ALA A 105 -21.24 -2.01 10.76
C ALA A 105 -20.60 -2.26 12.14
N VAL A 106 -19.76 -3.29 12.21
CA VAL A 106 -19.08 -3.72 13.43
C VAL A 106 -17.60 -3.91 13.14
N ALA A 107 -16.76 -3.37 14.01
CA ALA A 107 -15.32 -3.60 13.98
C ALA A 107 -14.95 -4.94 14.63
N CYS A 108 -13.96 -5.63 14.05
CA CYS A 108 -13.43 -6.88 14.55
C CYS A 108 -12.64 -6.65 15.86
N SER A 109 -12.57 -7.68 16.71
CA SER A 109 -11.84 -7.61 17.98
C SER A 109 -10.32 -7.66 17.81
N ASP A 110 -9.81 -8.36 16.79
CA ASP A 110 -8.38 -8.52 16.50
C ASP A 110 -8.00 -7.79 15.20
N ARG A 111 -7.74 -6.48 15.34
CA ARG A 111 -7.37 -5.59 14.22
C ARG A 111 -6.00 -5.93 13.63
N ALA A 112 -5.03 -6.31 14.47
CA ALA A 112 -3.66 -6.59 14.03
C ALA A 112 -3.58 -7.80 13.11
N SER A 113 -4.52 -8.75 13.23
CA SER A 113 -4.58 -9.89 12.32
C SER A 113 -5.12 -9.58 10.92
N HIS A 114 -5.70 -8.39 10.68
CA HIS A 114 -6.31 -8.01 9.41
C HIS A 114 -5.43 -7.05 8.63
N ILE A 115 -5.38 -7.23 7.30
CA ILE A 115 -4.78 -6.25 6.40
C ILE A 115 -5.74 -5.09 6.12
N GLN A 116 -7.02 -5.40 5.93
CA GLN A 116 -8.04 -4.46 5.50
C GLN A 116 -8.83 -3.95 6.71
N TRP A 117 -8.83 -2.63 6.91
CA TRP A 117 -9.72 -2.00 7.88
C TRP A 117 -11.16 -2.06 7.38
N ASP A 118 -11.41 -1.49 6.20
CA ASP A 118 -12.69 -1.52 5.49
C ASP A 118 -12.49 -2.06 4.06
N GLY A 119 -13.47 -1.88 3.17
CA GLY A 119 -13.39 -2.35 1.79
C GLY A 119 -12.26 -1.74 0.94
N PHE A 120 -11.67 -0.63 1.39
CA PHE A 120 -10.76 0.21 0.61
C PHE A 120 -9.52 0.70 1.39
N ARG A 121 -9.52 0.61 2.72
CA ARG A 121 -8.46 1.11 3.61
C ARG A 121 -7.75 -0.02 4.35
N LEU A 122 -6.47 0.19 4.65
CA LEU A 122 -5.65 -0.73 5.44
C LEU A 122 -5.86 -0.50 6.94
N THR A 123 -5.60 -1.53 7.75
CA THR A 123 -5.46 -1.36 9.21
C THR A 123 -4.19 -0.56 9.53
N PRO A 124 -4.06 0.02 10.74
CA PRO A 124 -2.82 0.68 11.16
C PRO A 124 -1.59 -0.24 11.05
N GLU A 125 -1.73 -1.51 11.48
CA GLU A 125 -0.66 -2.51 11.39
C GLU A 125 -0.23 -2.76 9.93
N ALA A 126 -1.20 -2.95 9.03
CA ALA A 126 -0.91 -3.14 7.61
C ALA A 126 -0.36 -1.89 6.94
N SER A 127 -0.79 -0.70 7.36
CA SER A 127 -0.24 0.56 6.90
C SER A 127 1.22 0.72 7.31
N ASN A 128 1.59 0.38 8.54
CA ASN A 128 2.99 0.41 8.98
C ASN A 128 3.85 -0.57 8.17
N ASN A 129 3.38 -1.81 8.00
CA ASN A 129 4.05 -2.80 7.15
C ASN A 129 4.17 -2.35 5.69
N MET A 130 3.17 -1.61 5.18
CA MET A 130 3.20 -1.01 3.85
C MET A 130 4.25 0.08 3.73
N ILE A 131 4.36 0.97 4.73
CA ILE A 131 5.38 2.02 4.80
C ILE A 131 6.78 1.40 4.85
N ASP A 132 6.98 0.38 5.69
CA ASP A 132 8.24 -0.34 5.78
C ASP A 132 8.62 -1.04 4.49
N THR A 133 7.64 -1.68 3.84
CA THR A 133 7.83 -2.32 2.53
C THR A 133 8.23 -1.28 1.49
N LEU A 134 7.50 -0.17 1.41
CA LEU A 134 7.74 0.90 0.44
C LEU A 134 9.12 1.54 0.61
N LEU A 135 9.53 1.78 1.85
CA LEU A 135 10.82 2.40 2.19
C LEU A 135 11.97 1.39 2.31
N SER A 136 11.72 0.11 2.04
CA SER A 136 12.75 -0.92 2.05
C SER A 136 13.71 -0.75 0.87
N LYS A 137 14.93 -1.29 0.99
CA LYS A 137 15.93 -1.31 -0.10
C LYS A 137 15.54 -2.21 -1.30
N LYS A 138 14.30 -2.70 -1.37
CA LYS A 138 13.83 -3.65 -2.38
C LYS A 138 13.23 -3.00 -3.63
N GLY A 139 13.38 -1.69 -3.80
CA GLY A 139 13.06 -1.01 -5.07
C GLY A 139 11.57 -0.76 -5.30
N PHE A 140 10.87 -0.13 -4.35
CA PHE A 140 9.50 0.38 -4.57
C PHE A 140 9.43 1.90 -4.67
N VAL A 141 10.56 2.59 -4.53
CA VAL A 141 10.68 4.05 -4.66
C VAL A 141 11.75 4.35 -5.70
N PHE A 142 11.42 5.25 -6.63
CA PHE A 142 12.21 5.50 -7.83
C PHE A 142 12.37 7.01 -8.11
N PRO A 143 13.58 7.49 -8.47
CA PRO A 143 14.84 6.73 -8.46
C PRO A 143 15.14 6.20 -7.06
N GLU A 144 15.80 5.05 -6.97
CA GLU A 144 16.16 4.48 -5.66
C GLU A 144 17.00 5.50 -4.88
N PHE A 145 16.72 5.62 -3.57
CA PHE A 145 17.59 6.38 -2.69
C PHE A 145 18.96 5.69 -2.61
N LYS A 146 19.89 6.12 -3.46
CA LYS A 146 21.26 5.62 -3.47
C LYS A 146 22.01 6.13 -2.24
N PHE A 147 22.05 5.30 -1.20
CA PHE A 147 23.07 5.41 -0.15
C PHE A 147 24.30 4.59 -0.61
N GLU A 148 25.13 5.17 -1.48
CA GLU A 148 26.37 4.50 -1.88
C GLU A 148 27.36 4.43 -0.71
N ARG A 149 27.87 3.23 -0.45
CA ARG A 149 29.07 3.02 0.38
C ARG A 149 30.28 3.48 -0.44
N ASP A 150 31.11 4.29 0.20
CA ASP A 150 32.32 4.91 -0.33
C ASP A 150 33.13 4.02 -1.27
N HIS A 151 33.43 4.53 -2.46
CA HIS A 151 34.78 4.57 -3.05
C HIS A 151 34.83 5.63 -4.16
N GLY A 152 35.36 6.83 -3.85
CA GLY A 152 35.90 7.74 -4.88
C GLY A 152 35.10 9.02 -5.20
N ALA A 153 35.64 10.14 -4.72
CA ALA A 153 35.68 11.48 -5.35
C ALA A 153 34.38 12.25 -5.64
N ALA A 154 33.71 12.81 -4.62
CA ALA A 154 33.28 14.24 -4.52
C ALA A 154 32.54 14.47 -3.18
N ALA A 155 33.27 14.69 -2.09
CA ALA A 155 32.77 14.56 -0.72
C ALA A 155 31.80 15.67 -0.23
N ALA A 156 31.83 16.88 -0.81
CA ALA A 156 31.07 18.01 -0.24
C ALA A 156 29.59 18.10 -0.68
N LYS A 157 29.28 17.78 -1.95
CA LYS A 157 27.89 17.79 -2.47
C LYS A 157 27.11 16.52 -2.09
N ARG A 158 27.82 15.39 -1.93
CA ARG A 158 27.23 14.05 -1.67
C ARG A 158 26.75 13.87 -0.21
N HIS A 159 27.50 14.42 0.76
CA HIS A 159 27.10 14.37 2.17
C HIS A 159 25.83 15.19 2.46
N HIS A 160 25.61 16.28 1.71
CA HIS A 160 24.41 17.10 1.85
C HIS A 160 23.17 16.39 1.28
N HIS A 161 23.25 15.84 0.07
CA HIS A 161 22.15 15.07 -0.54
C HIS A 161 21.73 13.88 0.33
N SER A 162 22.66 13.03 0.78
CA SER A 162 22.34 11.87 1.63
C SER A 162 21.62 12.26 2.94
N LYS A 163 22.00 13.39 3.55
CA LYS A 163 21.35 13.91 4.76
C LYS A 163 19.96 14.50 4.49
N VAL A 164 19.76 15.16 3.34
CA VAL A 164 18.46 15.66 2.90
C VAL A 164 17.50 14.50 2.62
N TYR A 165 17.97 13.47 1.92
CA TYR A 165 17.20 12.25 1.65
C TYR A 165 16.81 11.48 2.93
N GLY A 166 17.74 11.35 3.87
CA GLY A 166 17.45 10.74 5.18
C GLY A 166 16.33 11.48 5.92
N ARG A 167 16.44 12.82 6.01
CA ARG A 167 15.42 13.65 6.66
C ARG A 167 14.08 13.62 5.93
N PHE A 168 14.08 13.64 4.59
CA PHE A 168 12.88 13.53 3.79
C PHE A 168 12.19 12.18 4.02
N ARG A 169 12.95 11.08 4.02
CA ARG A 169 12.43 9.73 4.28
C ARG A 169 11.81 9.62 5.66
N ASP A 170 12.48 10.14 6.69
CA ASP A 170 12.01 10.05 8.06
C ASP A 170 10.78 10.95 8.28
N GLY A 171 10.75 12.14 7.68
CA GLY A 171 9.57 13.02 7.67
C GLY A 171 8.38 12.42 6.92
N LEU A 172 8.62 11.83 5.74
CA LEU A 172 7.59 11.14 4.96
C LEU A 172 7.02 9.94 5.73
N ARG A 173 7.88 9.14 6.37
CA ARG A 173 7.46 8.03 7.24
C ARG A 173 6.54 8.54 8.35
N HIS A 174 6.95 9.59 9.06
CA HIS A 174 6.14 10.16 10.15
C HIS A 174 4.76 10.62 9.68
N LEU A 175 4.68 11.30 8.52
CA LEU A 175 3.40 11.73 7.94
C LEU A 175 2.51 10.54 7.54
N LEU A 176 3.10 9.48 6.98
CA LEU A 176 2.36 8.29 6.60
C LEU A 176 1.85 7.52 7.84
N GLU A 177 2.64 7.44 8.91
CA GLU A 177 2.23 6.84 10.19
C GLU A 177 1.10 7.64 10.86
N LEU A 178 1.15 8.97 10.82
CA LEU A 178 0.05 9.82 11.30
C LEU A 178 -1.25 9.55 10.53
N HIS A 179 -1.16 9.43 9.20
CA HIS A 179 -2.31 9.11 8.37
C HIS A 179 -2.84 7.68 8.60
N ALA A 180 -1.95 6.71 8.81
CA ALA A 180 -2.32 5.33 9.13
C ALA A 180 -3.12 5.22 10.43
N ASN A 181 -2.77 6.04 11.43
CA ASN A 181 -3.39 6.00 12.75
C ASN A 181 -4.72 6.76 12.83
N SER A 182 -4.99 7.71 11.93
CA SER A 182 -6.26 8.45 11.89
C SER A 182 -7.44 7.66 11.30
N VAL A 183 -7.19 6.46 10.79
CA VAL A 183 -8.21 5.57 10.20
C VAL A 183 -9.19 5.02 11.27
N VAL A 184 -8.92 5.26 12.57
CA VAL A 184 -9.56 4.58 13.71
C VAL A 184 -10.74 5.36 14.33
N ASP A 185 -10.97 6.63 13.96
CA ASP A 185 -11.86 7.52 14.73
C ASP A 185 -13.34 7.53 14.29
N TYR A 186 -13.87 6.43 13.75
CA TYR A 186 -15.30 6.29 13.41
C TYR A 186 -16.01 5.21 14.23
#